data_AF-A0A961S537-F1
#
_entry.id   AF-A0A961S537-F1
#
_cell.length_a   1.000
_cell.length_b   1.000
_cell.length_c   1.000
_cell.angle_alpha   90.00
_cell.angle_beta   90.00
_cell.angle_gamma   90.00
#
_symmetry.space_group_name_H-M   'P 1'
#
loop_
_entity.id
_entity.type
_entity.pdbx_description
1 polymer ?
#
loop_
_entity_poly.entity_id
_entity_poly.type
_entity_poly.pdbx_seq_one_letter_code
_entity_poly.pdbx_strand_id
1 'polypeptide(L)'
;ELALALCSSRERYIETTQLGRSFAMSAGVFSPQGFEDGDIAYPVAAGRALAALRVNKEAALLAFLQGFCAALTSVAVRLVPLGQTQGLVVLRDLIPAISATAERASAATLEELGSITLGADIAAMKHETLHSRVFRT
;
A
#
# COMPACT_ATOMS: atom_id res chain seq x y z
N GLU A 1 -7.51 -12.75 5.19
CA GLU A 1 -8.89 -12.67 4.66
C GLU A 1 -9.51 -11.28 4.82
N LEU A 2 -9.62 -10.70 6.03
CA LEU A 2 -10.26 -9.39 6.25
C LEU A 2 -9.76 -8.28 5.31
N ALA A 3 -8.43 -8.11 5.16
CA ALA A 3 -7.86 -7.08 4.29
C ALA A 3 -8.29 -7.20 2.81
N LEU A 4 -8.54 -8.43 2.33
CA LEU A 4 -9.02 -8.67 0.96
C LEU A 4 -10.53 -8.43 0.84
N ALA A 5 -11.30 -8.80 1.88
CA ALA A 5 -12.74 -8.56 1.94
C ALA A 5 -13.09 -7.07 1.95
N LEU A 6 -12.18 -6.22 2.46
CA LEU A 6 -12.33 -4.76 2.48
C LEU A 6 -12.00 -4.08 1.14
N CYS A 7 -11.63 -4.84 0.09
CA CYS A 7 -11.40 -4.25 -1.23
C CYS A 7 -12.72 -3.77 -1.84
N SER A 8 -12.81 -2.47 -2.11
CA SER A 8 -14.01 -1.83 -2.63
C SER A 8 -14.34 -2.20 -4.08
N SER A 9 -13.37 -2.72 -4.84
CA SER A 9 -13.54 -3.03 -6.27
C SER A 9 -12.72 -4.25 -6.69
N ARG A 10 -13.03 -4.81 -7.88
CA ARG A 10 -12.33 -5.98 -8.42
C ARG A 10 -10.88 -5.64 -8.77
N GLU A 11 -10.62 -4.48 -9.35
CA GLU A 11 -9.26 -4.03 -9.63
C GLU A 11 -8.46 -3.80 -8.35
N ARG A 12 -9.07 -3.25 -7.29
CA ARG A 12 -8.37 -3.09 -6.01
C ARG A 12 -7.98 -4.44 -5.40
N TYR A 13 -8.88 -5.44 -5.49
CA TYR A 13 -8.57 -6.81 -5.09
C TYR A 13 -7.39 -7.38 -5.90
N ILE A 14 -7.44 -7.25 -7.24
CA ILE A 14 -6.38 -7.76 -8.12
C ILE A 14 -5.05 -7.06 -7.86
N GLU A 15 -5.05 -5.74 -7.70
CA GLU A 15 -3.85 -4.95 -7.41
C GLU A 15 -3.21 -5.40 -6.10
N THR A 16 -3.97 -5.44 -5.00
CA THR A 16 -3.40 -5.74 -3.69
C THR A 16 -2.88 -7.18 -3.60
N THR A 17 -3.57 -8.13 -4.25
CA THR A 17 -3.16 -9.53 -4.28
C THR A 17 -1.94 -9.75 -5.15
N GLN A 18 -1.84 -9.07 -6.29
CA GLN A 18 -0.67 -9.21 -7.16
C GLN A 18 0.56 -8.54 -6.58
N LEU A 19 0.43 -7.32 -6.05
CA LEU A 19 1.51 -6.68 -5.32
C LEU A 19 1.94 -7.52 -4.12
N GLY A 20 0.98 -8.08 -3.38
CA GLY A 20 1.26 -8.95 -2.24
C GLY A 20 2.00 -10.23 -2.62
N ARG A 21 1.56 -10.93 -3.67
CA ARG A 21 2.25 -12.12 -4.20
C ARG A 21 3.66 -11.80 -4.69
N SER A 22 3.81 -10.76 -5.51
CA SER A 22 5.13 -10.34 -6.01
C SER A 22 6.06 -9.96 -4.87
N PHE A 23 5.57 -9.20 -3.90
CA PHE A 23 6.34 -8.82 -2.73
C PHE A 23 6.71 -10.04 -1.87
N ALA A 24 5.77 -10.96 -1.60
CA ALA A 24 6.02 -12.17 -0.84
C ALA A 24 7.11 -13.04 -1.50
N MET A 25 7.05 -13.22 -2.82
CA MET A 25 8.11 -13.93 -3.56
C MET A 25 9.47 -13.26 -3.39
N SER A 26 9.56 -11.93 -3.57
CA SER A 26 10.82 -11.21 -3.46
C SER A 26 11.36 -11.14 -2.03
N ALA A 27 10.48 -10.92 -1.05
CA ALA A 27 10.83 -10.82 0.37
C ALA A 27 11.08 -12.19 1.01
N GLY A 28 10.69 -13.30 0.35
CA GLY A 28 10.87 -14.66 0.84
C GLY A 28 12.33 -14.99 1.18
N VAL A 29 13.29 -14.38 0.49
CA VAL A 29 14.73 -14.54 0.79
C VAL A 29 15.12 -14.04 2.19
N PHE A 30 14.30 -13.17 2.78
CA PHE A 30 14.49 -12.59 4.11
C PHE A 30 13.55 -13.19 5.17
N SER A 31 12.63 -14.07 4.79
CA SER A 31 11.66 -14.69 5.68
C SER A 31 11.92 -16.20 5.79
N PRO A 32 12.61 -16.68 6.85
CA PRO A 32 12.87 -18.11 7.03
C PRO A 32 11.60 -18.97 7.12
N GLN A 33 10.49 -18.39 7.59
CA GLN A 33 9.20 -19.08 7.68
C GLN A 33 8.41 -19.02 6.35
N GLY A 34 8.92 -18.30 5.35
CA GLY A 34 8.27 -18.10 4.07
C GLY A 34 6.98 -17.29 4.16
N PHE A 35 6.14 -17.45 3.15
CA PHE A 35 4.79 -16.94 3.07
C PHE A 35 3.85 -18.11 2.83
N GLU A 36 2.62 -18.02 3.32
CA GLU A 36 1.59 -19.04 3.04
C GLU A 36 1.18 -18.99 1.58
N ASP A 37 0.82 -20.15 1.04
CA ASP A 37 0.26 -20.26 -0.30
C ASP A 37 -1.11 -19.58 -0.37
N GLY A 38 -1.32 -18.72 -1.38
CA GLY A 38 -2.61 -18.11 -1.65
C GLY A 38 -2.56 -16.62 -2.00
N ASP A 39 -3.74 -16.00 -1.97
CA ASP A 39 -3.88 -14.54 -2.09
C ASP A 39 -3.51 -13.88 -0.75
N ILE A 40 -2.55 -12.97 -0.80
CA ILE A 40 -2.14 -12.15 0.34
C ILE A 40 -2.21 -10.69 -0.05
N ALA A 41 -2.84 -9.87 0.79
CA ALA A 41 -2.85 -8.43 0.60
C ALA A 41 -1.45 -7.87 0.79
N TYR A 42 -1.03 -6.95 -0.08
CA TYR A 42 0.30 -6.31 -0.01
C TYR A 42 0.70 -5.81 1.39
N PRO A 43 -0.12 -5.03 2.13
CA PRO A 43 0.27 -4.58 3.48
C PRO A 43 0.49 -5.73 4.47
N VAL A 44 -0.24 -6.85 4.32
CA VAL A 44 -0.07 -8.04 5.18
C VAL A 44 1.24 -8.75 4.83
N ALA A 45 1.56 -8.90 3.54
CA ALA A 45 2.83 -9.47 3.11
C ALA A 45 4.03 -8.63 3.61
N ALA A 46 3.95 -7.30 3.48
CA ALA A 46 4.96 -6.38 3.99
C ALA A 46 5.12 -6.50 5.52
N GLY A 47 4.02 -6.52 6.26
CA GLY A 47 4.04 -6.69 7.72
C GLY A 47 4.71 -7.99 8.16
N ARG A 48 4.41 -9.12 7.50
CA ARG A 48 5.07 -10.41 7.79
C ARG A 48 6.57 -10.37 7.53
N ALA A 49 6.99 -9.80 6.40
CA ALA A 49 8.42 -9.68 6.08
C ALA A 49 9.18 -8.85 7.13
N LEU A 50 8.63 -7.69 7.50
CA LEU A 50 9.25 -6.79 8.47
C LEU A 50 9.30 -7.42 9.87
N ALA A 51 8.26 -8.17 10.25
CA ALA A 51 8.24 -8.95 11.48
C ALA A 51 9.30 -10.07 11.49
N ALA A 52 9.48 -10.79 10.37
CA ALA A 52 10.51 -11.81 10.24
C ALA A 52 11.93 -11.22 10.39
N LEU A 53 12.13 -9.99 9.90
CA LEU A 53 13.35 -9.21 10.08
C LEU A 53 13.49 -8.55 11.47
N ARG A 54 12.51 -8.72 12.37
CA ARG A 54 12.45 -8.12 13.70
C ARG A 54 12.56 -6.59 13.68
N VAL A 55 12.04 -5.96 12.63
CA VAL A 55 11.90 -4.50 12.58
C VAL A 55 10.85 -4.08 13.60
N ASN A 56 11.14 -3.04 14.39
CA ASN A 56 10.17 -2.54 15.36
C ASN A 56 8.90 -2.03 14.64
N LYS A 57 7.75 -2.15 15.31
CA LYS A 57 6.43 -1.90 14.71
C LYS A 57 6.30 -0.48 14.13
N GLU A 58 6.80 0.53 14.85
CA GLU A 58 6.71 1.93 14.44
C GLU A 58 7.54 2.22 13.19
N ALA A 59 8.79 1.73 13.15
CA ALA A 59 9.65 1.84 11.98
C ALA A 59 9.10 1.06 10.79
N ALA A 60 8.49 -0.11 11.02
CA ALA A 60 7.85 -0.91 9.98
C ALA A 60 6.67 -0.15 9.34
N LEU A 61 5.81 0.47 10.16
CA LEU A 61 4.69 1.29 9.69
C LEU A 61 5.17 2.52 8.91
N LEU A 62 6.15 3.25 9.44
CA LEU A 62 6.73 4.42 8.77
C LEU A 62 7.35 4.06 7.42
N ALA A 63 8.16 2.99 7.37
CA ALA A 63 8.81 2.55 6.14
C ALA A 63 7.78 2.13 5.08
N PHE A 64 6.76 1.37 5.48
CA PHE A 64 5.70 0.94 4.56
C PHE A 64 4.89 2.13 4.02
N LEU A 65 4.44 3.03 4.90
CA LEU A 65 3.65 4.19 4.51
C LEU A 65 4.45 5.17 3.65
N GLN A 66 5.71 5.42 3.98
CA GLN A 66 6.60 6.23 3.15
C GLN A 66 6.72 5.61 1.75
N GLY A 67 7.04 4.31 1.67
CA GLY A 67 7.23 3.63 0.39
C GLY A 67 5.97 3.66 -0.47
N PHE A 68 4.80 3.49 0.15
CA PHE A 68 3.51 3.61 -0.51
C PHE A 68 3.28 5.03 -1.08
N CYS A 69 3.50 6.07 -0.27
CA CYS A 69 3.40 7.45 -0.73
C CYS A 69 4.42 7.76 -1.84
N ALA A 70 5.65 7.24 -1.76
CA ALA A 70 6.66 7.40 -2.79
C ALA A 70 6.24 6.79 -4.13
N ALA A 71 5.63 5.60 -4.11
CA ALA A 71 5.10 4.97 -5.31
C ALA A 71 3.99 5.81 -5.96
N LEU A 72 3.04 6.32 -5.16
CA LEU A 72 1.96 7.19 -5.65
C LEU A 72 2.50 8.51 -6.21
N THR A 73 3.47 9.14 -5.54
CA THR A 73 4.10 10.37 -6.03
C THR A 73 4.84 10.13 -7.34
N SER A 74 5.51 8.98 -7.51
CA SER A 74 6.15 8.61 -8.79
C SER A 74 5.14 8.45 -9.93
N VAL A 75 3.93 8.00 -9.64
CA VAL A 75 2.82 7.98 -10.61
C VAL A 75 2.36 9.41 -10.92
N ALA A 76 2.13 10.25 -9.90
CA ALA A 76 1.68 11.63 -10.08
C ALA A 76 2.66 12.48 -10.91
N VAL A 77 3.97 12.30 -10.70
CA VAL A 77 5.03 12.95 -11.48
C VAL A 77 4.90 12.66 -12.98
N ARG A 78 4.48 11.45 -13.36
CA ARG A 78 4.30 11.05 -14.76
C ARG A 78 2.96 11.49 -15.36
N LEU A 79 1.89 11.53 -14.56
CA LEU A 79 0.54 11.81 -15.04
C LEU A 79 0.12 13.29 -14.97
N VAL A 80 0.62 14.07 -14.00
CA VAL A 80 0.25 15.49 -13.75
C VAL A 80 1.31 16.47 -14.29
N PRO A 81 2.20 16.01 -15.17
CA PRO A 81 3.52 16.59 -15.45
C PRO A 81 4.22 17.38 -14.33
N LEU A 82 4.32 16.82 -13.11
CA LEU A 82 5.13 17.46 -12.06
C LEU A 82 6.63 17.27 -12.34
N GLY A 83 7.45 18.27 -12.05
CA GLY A 83 8.90 18.12 -12.05
C GLY A 83 9.39 17.19 -10.93
N GLN A 84 10.55 16.54 -11.12
CA GLN A 84 11.15 15.63 -10.12
C GLN A 84 11.31 16.30 -8.74
N THR A 85 11.79 17.55 -8.72
CA THR A 85 11.92 18.35 -7.49
C THR A 85 10.57 18.59 -6.83
N GLN A 86 9.51 18.83 -7.62
CA GLN A 86 8.15 19.00 -7.08
C GLN A 86 7.62 17.69 -6.48
N GLY A 87 7.96 16.54 -7.06
CA GLY A 87 7.68 15.23 -6.46
C GLY A 87 8.32 15.06 -5.08
N LEU A 88 9.58 15.47 -4.92
CA LEU A 88 10.25 15.44 -3.61
C LEU A 88 9.62 16.42 -2.61
N VAL A 89 9.18 17.60 -3.08
CA VAL A 89 8.42 18.55 -2.26
C VAL A 89 7.11 17.93 -1.75
N VAL A 90 6.36 17.26 -2.63
CA VAL A 90 5.13 16.54 -2.24
C VAL A 90 5.43 15.47 -1.18
N LEU A 91 6.49 14.66 -1.37
CA LEU A 91 6.85 13.64 -0.39
C LEU A 91 7.26 14.24 0.96
N ARG A 92 8.02 15.33 0.96
CA ARG A 92 8.37 16.07 2.17
C ARG A 92 7.11 16.55 2.89
N ASP A 93 6.16 17.13 2.16
CA ASP A 93 4.95 17.71 2.71
C ASP A 93 3.97 16.64 3.24
N LEU A 94 4.10 15.39 2.77
CA LEU A 94 3.36 14.23 3.28
C LEU A 94 3.94 13.64 4.58
N ILE A 95 5.19 13.98 4.96
CA ILE A 95 5.84 13.41 6.16
C ILE A 95 4.97 13.53 7.43
N PRO A 96 4.37 14.70 7.76
CA PRO A 96 3.55 14.81 8.96
C PRO A 96 2.32 13.88 8.93
N ALA A 97 1.67 13.72 7.78
CA ALA A 97 0.51 12.84 7.62
C ALA A 97 0.90 11.37 7.70
N ILE A 98 2.06 11.00 7.15
CA ILE A 98 2.63 9.65 7.26
C ILE A 98 2.90 9.32 8.74
N SER A 99 3.58 10.21 9.47
CA SER A 99 3.88 10.01 10.89
C SER A 99 2.62 9.89 11.74
N ALA A 100 1.66 10.81 11.58
CA ALA A 100 0.41 10.75 12.33
C ALA A 100 -0.42 9.49 12.01
N THR A 101 -0.34 9.00 10.77
CA THR A 101 -1.02 7.75 10.38
C THR A 101 -0.30 6.53 10.95
N ALA A 102 1.03 6.52 10.97
CA ALA A 102 1.81 5.46 11.60
C ALA A 102 1.55 5.37 13.11
N GLU A 103 1.51 6.50 13.81
CA GLU A 103 1.19 6.57 15.24
C GLU A 103 -0.20 6.00 15.53
N ARG A 104 -1.22 6.46 14.78
CA ARG A 104 -2.59 5.94 14.88
C ARG A 104 -2.66 4.43 14.60
N ALA A 105 -2.04 3.97 13.53
CA ALA A 105 -2.04 2.55 13.15
C ALA A 105 -1.29 1.68 14.18
N SER A 106 -0.27 2.22 14.85
CA SER A 106 0.47 1.52 15.91
C SER A 106 -0.41 1.22 17.13
N ALA A 107 -1.38 2.09 17.43
CA ALA A 107 -2.31 1.95 18.54
C ALA A 107 -3.63 1.23 18.19
N ALA A 108 -3.90 1.02 16.90
CA ALA A 108 -5.17 0.46 16.43
C ALA A 108 -5.31 -1.04 16.76
N THR A 109 -6.54 -1.43 17.08
CA THR A 109 -6.99 -2.80 17.31
C THR A 109 -7.56 -3.44 16.05
N LEU A 110 -7.86 -4.73 16.10
CA LEU A 110 -8.50 -5.43 14.98
C LEU A 110 -9.94 -4.94 14.75
N GLU A 111 -10.67 -4.53 15.80
CA GLU A 111 -12.03 -3.99 15.67
C GLU A 111 -12.06 -2.63 14.94
N GLU A 112 -10.94 -1.90 14.98
CA GLU A 112 -10.77 -0.63 14.29
C GLU A 112 -10.29 -0.78 12.84
N LEU A 113 -10.04 -2.02 12.39
CA LEU A 113 -9.70 -2.29 11.00
C LEU A 113 -10.93 -2.15 10.10
N GLY A 114 -10.99 -1.00 9.46
CA GLY A 114 -11.94 -0.68 8.42
C GLY A 114 -11.62 0.72 7.92
N SER A 115 -11.92 0.98 6.66
CA SER A 115 -11.88 2.34 6.15
C SER A 115 -12.97 2.53 5.12
N ILE A 116 -13.36 3.78 4.95
CA ILE A 116 -14.22 4.22 3.87
C ILE A 116 -13.52 5.37 3.18
N THR A 117 -13.20 5.19 1.90
CA THR A 117 -12.52 6.21 1.10
C THR A 117 -13.34 6.47 -0.16
N LEU A 118 -14.59 6.91 0.02
CA LEU A 118 -15.61 7.02 -1.04
C LEU A 118 -15.07 7.58 -2.37
N GLY A 119 -14.30 8.67 -2.33
CA GLY A 119 -13.72 9.27 -3.53
C GLY A 119 -12.72 8.34 -4.25
N ALA A 120 -11.81 7.73 -3.50
CA ALA A 120 -10.81 6.80 -4.04
C ALA A 120 -11.45 5.47 -4.49
N ASP A 121 -12.46 4.99 -3.77
CA ASP A 121 -13.21 3.78 -4.09
C ASP A 121 -13.99 3.95 -5.39
N ILE A 122 -14.73 5.05 -5.53
CA ILE A 122 -15.45 5.38 -6.77
C ILE A 122 -14.45 5.60 -7.93
N ALA A 123 -13.32 6.25 -7.68
CA ALA A 123 -12.30 6.45 -8.71
C ALA A 123 -11.73 5.11 -9.21
N ALA A 124 -11.46 4.17 -8.31
CA ALA A 124 -11.02 2.81 -8.67
C ALA A 124 -12.10 2.07 -9.49
N MET A 125 -13.36 2.11 -9.06
CA MET A 125 -14.47 1.51 -9.82
C MET A 125 -14.63 2.13 -11.21
N LYS A 126 -14.43 3.44 -11.34
CA LYS A 126 -14.45 4.11 -12.66
C LYS A 126 -13.26 3.68 -13.51
N HIS A 127 -12.08 3.54 -12.92
CA HIS A 127 -10.86 3.11 -13.62
C HIS A 127 -11.03 1.75 -14.31
N GLU A 128 -11.81 0.83 -13.71
CA GLU A 128 -12.15 -0.47 -14.31
C GLU A 128 -12.83 -0.35 -15.68
N THR A 129 -13.54 0.76 -15.92
CA THR A 129 -14.34 1.01 -17.13
C THR A 129 -13.74 2.05 -18.06
N LEU A 130 -12.54 2.57 -17.77
CA LEU A 130 -11.87 3.54 -18.64
C LEU A 130 -11.39 2.87 -19.93
N HIS A 131 -11.78 3.44 -21.08
CA HIS A 131 -11.38 2.93 -22.41
C HIS A 131 -9.89 3.06 -22.71
N SER A 132 -9.25 4.15 -22.28
CA SER A 132 -7.82 4.38 -22.48
C SER A 132 -7.14 4.50 -21.12
N ARG A 133 -6.14 3.64 -20.88
CA ARG A 133 -5.48 3.51 -19.58
C ARG A 133 -3.97 3.37 -19.76
N VAL A 134 -3.23 4.15 -18.98
CA VAL A 134 -1.76 4.08 -18.91
C VAL A 134 -1.31 3.08 -17.83
N PHE A 135 -2.11 2.94 -16.75
CA PHE A 135 -1.87 2.01 -15.67
C PHE A 135 -2.91 0.88 -15.70
N ARG A 136 -2.53 -0.25 -15.12
CA ARG A 136 -3.34 -1.46 -15.14
C ARG A 136 -4.48 -1.45 -14.12
N THR A 137 -4.28 -0.77 -13.00
CA THR A 137 -5.19 -0.57 -11.86
C THR A 137 -4.92 0.78 -11.24
#